data_AF-A0A944W0P3-F1
#
_entry.id   AF-A0A944W0P3-F1
#
_cell.length_a   1.000
_cell.length_b   1.000
_cell.length_c   1.000
_cell.angle_alpha   90.00
_cell.angle_beta   90.00
_cell.angle_gamma   90.00
#
_symmetry.space_group_name_H-M   'P 1'
#
loop_
_entity.id
_entity.type
_entity.pdbx_description
1 polymer ?
#
loop_
_entity_poly.entity_id
_entity_poly.type
_entity_poly.pdbx_seq_one_letter_code
_entity_poly.pdbx_strand_id
1 'polypeptide(L)' 'MSEKEGCCWLLIKVKVIGIFTERDYARKVIRKGKSSKTTSVIDLMTKEVLFVDPAISIEDCMALMTEKGVRHLPVMEEKN' A
#
# COMPACT_ATOMS: atom_id res chain seq x y z
N MET A 1 4.54 -40.84 30.72
CA MET A 1 4.71 -40.37 29.34
C MET A 1 3.74 -39.22 29.13
N SER A 2 4.25 -37.99 29.03
CA SER A 2 3.44 -36.81 28.69
C SER A 2 4.10 -36.21 27.45
N GLU A 3 3.50 -36.45 26.30
CA GLU A 3 3.88 -35.80 25.05
C GLU A 3 3.37 -34.37 25.13
N LYS A 4 4.30 -33.41 25.26
CA LYS A 4 3.98 -32.01 25.01
C LYS A 4 4.00 -31.81 23.50
N GLU A 5 2.84 -31.85 22.87
CA GLU A 5 2.71 -31.38 21.49
C GLU A 5 2.89 -29.87 21.46
N GLY A 6 4.10 -29.42 21.13
CA GLY A 6 4.39 -28.02 20.86
C GLY A 6 3.85 -27.64 19.49
N CYS A 7 2.78 -26.85 19.45
CA CYS A 7 2.31 -26.22 18.22
C CYS A 7 3.10 -24.92 17.98
N CYS A 8 3.70 -24.79 16.81
CA CYS A 8 4.38 -23.57 16.36
C CYS A 8 3.52 -22.81 15.34
N TRP A 9 3.43 -21.49 15.50
CA TRP A 9 2.63 -20.63 14.64
C TRP A 9 3.45 -20.21 13.42
N LEU A 10 2.91 -20.45 12.23
CA LEU A 10 3.41 -19.86 11.00
C LEU A 10 2.74 -18.49 10.81
N LEU A 11 3.53 -17.44 10.82
CA LEU A 11 3.08 -16.07 10.53
C LEU A 11 3.52 -15.67 9.13
N ILE A 12 2.56 -15.39 8.25
CA ILE A 12 2.81 -14.84 6.92
C ILE A 12 2.69 -13.31 7.02
N LYS A 13 3.82 -12.60 6.85
CA LYS A 13 3.83 -11.13 6.77
C LYS A 13 3.60 -10.69 5.33
N VAL A 14 2.56 -9.89 5.11
CA VAL A 14 2.32 -9.18 3.84
C VAL A 14 2.73 -7.72 4.02
N LYS A 15 3.54 -7.18 3.11
CA LYS A 15 4.00 -5.79 3.13
C LYS A 15 3.42 -5.04 1.94
N VAL A 16 2.86 -3.86 2.20
CA VAL A 16 2.46 -2.93 1.13
C VAL A 16 3.72 -2.24 0.58
N ILE A 17 3.95 -2.36 -0.73
CA ILE A 17 5.13 -1.82 -1.41
C ILE A 17 4.83 -0.62 -2.32
N GLY A 18 3.55 -0.27 -2.49
CA GLY A 18 3.12 0.83 -3.34
C GLY A 18 1.62 0.80 -3.65
N ILE A 19 1.13 1.89 -4.25
CA ILE A 19 -0.21 1.99 -4.82
C ILE A 19 -0.09 2.16 -6.33
N PHE A 20 -0.98 1.51 -7.07
CA PHE A 20 -1.10 1.67 -8.51
C PHE A 20 -2.56 1.96 -8.86
N THR A 21 -2.78 2.97 -9.68
CA THR A 21 -4.11 3.39 -10.14
C THR A 21 -4.19 3.40 -11.67
N GLU A 22 -5.40 3.37 -12.22
CA GLU A 22 -5.63 3.50 -13.67
C GLU A 22 -5.00 4.78 -14.24
N ARG A 23 -4.98 5.86 -13.45
CA ARG A 23 -4.34 7.12 -13.81
C ARG A 23 -2.82 6.99 -13.89
N ASP A 24 -2.20 6.17 -13.04
CA ASP A 24 -0.77 5.85 -13.15
C ASP A 24 -0.51 5.11 -14.45
N TYR A 25 -1.36 4.16 -14.82
CA TYR A 25 -1.28 3.48 -16.12
C TYR A 25 -1.38 4.49 -17.28
N ALA A 26 -2.47 5.24 -17.35
CA ALA A 26 -2.73 6.17 -18.45
C ALA A 26 -1.60 7.20 -18.62
N ARG A 27 -1.12 7.81 -17.53
CA ARG A 27 -0.06 8.82 -17.64
C ARG A 27 1.32 8.22 -17.87
N LYS A 28 1.70 7.17 -17.12
CA LYS A 28 3.09 6.69 -17.08
C LYS A 28 3.40 5.73 -18.23
N VAL A 29 2.42 5.00 -18.77
CA VAL A 29 2.61 4.15 -19.96
C VAL A 29 2.81 5.00 -21.21
N ILE A 30 1.95 6.01 -21.41
CA ILE A 30 2.06 6.93 -22.54
C ILE A 30 3.39 7.69 -22.49
N ARG A 31 3.76 8.23 -21.31
CA ARG A 31 4.99 9.03 -21.16
C ARG A 31 6.28 8.22 -21.34
N LYS A 32 6.26 6.91 -21.08
CA LYS A 32 7.43 6.02 -21.25
C LYS A 32 7.51 5.41 -22.66
N GLY A 33 6.51 5.62 -23.52
CA GLY A 33 6.45 5.02 -24.86
C GLY A 33 6.51 3.48 -24.83
N LYS A 34 6.16 2.87 -23.69
CA LYS A 34 6.24 1.42 -23.50
C LYS A 34 4.91 0.77 -23.82
N SER A 35 4.96 -0.45 -24.37
CA SER A 35 3.77 -1.29 -24.50
C SER A 35 3.31 -1.76 -23.11
N SER A 36 2.00 -1.83 -22.91
CA SER A 36 1.38 -2.36 -21.69
C SER A 36 1.80 -3.80 -21.39
N LYS A 37 2.16 -4.57 -22.42
CA LYS A 37 2.56 -5.97 -22.29
C LYS A 37 3.94 -6.18 -21.67
N THR A 38 4.82 -5.17 -21.66
CA THR A 38 6.21 -5.30 -21.22
C THR A 38 6.54 -4.46 -20.00
N THR A 39 5.58 -3.71 -19.46
CA THR A 39 5.83 -2.79 -18.35
C THR A 39 5.37 -3.38 -17.03
N SER A 40 6.28 -3.53 -16.08
CA SER A 40 5.95 -4.03 -14.74
C SER A 40 5.14 -3.02 -13.95
N VAL A 41 4.18 -3.48 -13.15
CA VAL A 41 3.40 -2.62 -12.23
C VAL A 41 4.33 -1.91 -11.24
N ILE A 42 5.41 -2.57 -10.82
CA ILE A 42 6.42 -2.00 -9.90
C ILE A 42 7.09 -0.75 -10.51
N ASP A 43 7.18 -0.65 -11.84
CA ASP A 43 7.77 0.50 -12.54
C ASP A 43 6.82 1.69 -12.70
N LEU A 44 5.53 1.46 -12.48
CA LEU A 44 4.46 2.44 -12.66
C LEU A 44 3.74 2.78 -11.36
N MET A 45 3.86 1.96 -10.32
CA MET A 45 3.27 2.24 -9.01
C MET A 45 3.93 3.46 -8.37
N THR A 46 3.20 4.07 -7.46
CA THR A 46 3.69 5.10 -6.54
C THR A 46 4.20 4.40 -5.29
N LYS A 47 5.51 4.52 -5.03
CA LYS A 47 6.20 3.81 -3.93
C LYS A 47 5.99 4.48 -2.58
N GLU A 48 5.91 5.80 -2.57
CA GLU A 48 5.59 6.59 -1.38
C GLU A 48 4.07 6.64 -1.21
N VAL A 49 3.56 5.69 -0.43
CA VAL A 49 2.14 5.63 -0.08
C VAL A 49 1.96 6.39 1.22
N LEU A 50 1.18 7.47 1.16
CA LEU A 50 0.68 8.10 2.37
C LEU A 50 -0.34 7.15 3.02
N PHE A 51 -0.06 6.72 4.23
CA PHE A 51 -0.94 5.88 5.05
C PHE A 51 -1.21 6.57 6.38
N VAL A 52 -2.21 6.08 7.10
CA VAL A 52 -2.55 6.56 8.44
C VAL A 52 -2.59 5.41 9.43
N ASP A 53 -2.29 5.71 10.69
CA ASP A 53 -2.41 4.77 11.79
C ASP A 53 -3.90 4.49 12.11
N PRO A 54 -4.31 3.28 12.53
CA PRO A 54 -5.71 3.00 12.87
C PRO A 54 -6.26 3.84 14.03
N ALA A 55 -5.40 4.41 14.88
CA ALA A 55 -5.80 5.26 15.99
C ALA A 55 -6.06 6.73 15.58
N ILE A 56 -5.83 7.10 14.32
CA ILE A 56 -6.10 8.46 13.84
C ILE A 56 -7.59 8.79 13.91
N SER A 57 -7.92 10.05 14.19
CA SER A 57 -9.31 10.52 14.13
C SER A 57 -9.81 10.65 12.69
N ILE A 58 -11.13 10.65 12.50
CA ILE A 58 -11.75 10.84 11.18
C ILE A 58 -11.53 12.29 10.72
N GLU A 59 -11.57 13.25 11.64
CA GLU A 59 -11.33 14.67 11.40
C GLU A 59 -9.94 14.91 10.84
N ASP A 60 -8.91 14.31 11.47
CA ASP A 60 -7.53 14.42 11.03
C ASP A 60 -7.31 13.71 9.68
N CYS A 61 -7.96 12.56 9.47
CA CYS A 61 -7.98 11.91 8.15
C CYS A 61 -8.51 12.83 7.06
N MET A 62 -9.65 13.49 7.30
CA MET A 62 -10.26 14.40 6.32
C MET A 62 -9.38 15.62 6.06
N ALA A 63 -8.78 16.19 7.10
CA ALA A 63 -7.84 17.29 6.97
C ALA A 63 -6.63 16.88 6.12
N LEU A 64 -6.04 15.71 6.39
CA LEU A 64 -4.90 15.16 5.65
C LEU A 64 -5.24 14.88 4.18
N MET A 65 -6.42 14.31 3.90
CA MET A 65 -6.90 14.09 2.53
C MET A 65 -7.00 15.40 1.75
N THR A 66 -7.53 16.45 2.40
CA THR A 66 -7.69 17.77 1.81
C THR A 66 -6.33 18.44 1.57
N GLU A 67 -5.44 18.41 2.55
CA GLU A 67 -4.11 19.02 2.48
C GLU A 67 -3.25 18.36 1.39
N LYS A 68 -3.25 17.03 1.33
CA LYS A 68 -2.43 16.27 0.38
C LYS A 68 -3.12 16.04 -0.97
N GLY A 69 -4.39 16.43 -1.11
CA GLY A 69 -5.17 16.25 -2.33
C GLY A 69 -5.39 14.79 -2.72
N VAL A 70 -5.39 13.88 -1.74
CA VAL A 70 -5.59 12.44 -1.95
C VAL A 70 -7.01 12.02 -1.62
N ARG A 71 -7.50 10.98 -2.29
CA ARG A 71 -8.87 10.46 -2.11
C ARG A 71 -8.94 9.12 -1.37
N HIS A 72 -7.78 8.52 -1.11
CA HIS A 72 -7.69 7.24 -0.43
C HIS A 72 -6.50 7.34 0.52
N LEU A 73 -6.72 6.96 1.78
CA LEU A 73 -5.69 6.82 2.80
C LEU A 73 -5.77 5.39 3.32
N PRO A 74 -4.85 4.51 2.89
CA PRO A 74 -4.72 3.20 3.49
C PRO A 74 -4.47 3.34 4.99
N VAL A 75 -5.20 2.55 5.77
CA VAL A 75 -4.97 2.44 7.21
C VAL A 75 -4.00 1.29 7.44
N MET A 76 -2.86 1.56 8.07
CA MET A 76 -1.83 0.56 8.37
C MET A 76 -1.29 0.78 9.78
N GLU A 77 -1.17 -0.30 10.56
CA GLU A 77 -0.38 -0.26 11.79
C GLU A 77 1.10 -0.28 11.43
N GLU A 78 1.83 0.76 11.80
CA GLU A 78 3.29 0.74 11.74
C GLU A 78 3.82 -0.10 12.90
N LYS A 79 3.90 -1.42 12.69
CA LYS A 79 4.53 -2.32 13.65
C LYS A 79 6.05 -2.14 13.56
N ASN A 80 6.62 -1.46 14.57
CA ASN A 80 8.04 -1.56 14.93
C ASN A 80 8.49 -3.02 15.03
#